data_AF-A0A919AYT9-F1
#
_entry.id   AF-A0A919AYT9-F1
#
_cell.length_a   1.000
_cell.length_b   1.000
_cell.length_c   1.000
_cell.angle_alpha   90.00
_cell.angle_beta   90.00
_cell.angle_gamma   90.00
#
_symmetry.space_group_name_H-M   'P 1'
#
loop_
_entity.id
_entity.type
_entity.pdbx_description
1 polymer ?
#
loop_
_entity_poly.entity_id
_entity_poly.type
_entity_poly.pdbx_seq_one_letter_code
_entity_poly.pdbx_strand_id
1 'polypeptide(L)'
;MQPAVLQAIDAWEQHWHQTQAAAVAALKAAFPRLGDRPRYVGCNDIRLEYEEAGLGGGRVCLDDEGRANVEFDRVPNEVIARAVDGIRLPYLDYADGPLCEAPPGTYVYECEGSAAQFEFTLGKIGHGQVVISFATIPDAVAILDALERALDEHDADATRH
;
A
#
# COMPACT_ATOMS: atom_id res chain seq x y z
N MET A 1 17.98 31.84 14.87
CA MET A 1 18.85 31.19 13.87
C MET A 1 19.53 32.24 13.00
N GLN A 2 20.71 31.95 12.47
CA GLN A 2 21.36 32.83 11.48
C GLN A 2 20.53 32.87 10.19
N PRO A 3 20.54 33.99 9.43
CA PRO A 3 19.77 34.10 8.18
C PRO A 3 20.05 32.98 7.17
N ALA A 4 21.31 32.56 7.02
CA ALA A 4 21.67 31.45 6.14
C ALA A 4 21.08 30.10 6.58
N VAL A 5 20.89 29.89 7.90
CA VAL A 5 20.26 28.69 8.44
C VAL A 5 18.76 28.69 8.16
N LEU A 6 18.10 29.84 8.30
CA LEU A 6 16.68 29.97 7.93
C LEU A 6 16.48 29.66 6.45
N GLN A 7 17.31 30.25 5.57
CA GLN A 7 17.24 29.99 4.14
C GLN A 7 17.47 28.52 3.77
N ALA A 8 18.39 27.84 4.47
CA ALA A 8 18.64 26.41 4.25
C ALA A 8 17.44 25.55 4.69
N ILE A 9 16.79 25.90 5.80
CA ILE A 9 15.58 25.20 6.27
C ILE A 9 14.42 25.43 5.31
N ASP A 10 14.18 26.67 4.88
CA ASP A 10 13.12 26.98 3.91
C ASP A 10 13.30 26.20 2.59
N ALA A 11 14.55 26.09 2.11
CA ALA A 11 14.86 25.33 0.91
C ALA A 11 14.64 23.82 1.11
N TRP A 12 15.04 23.29 2.27
CA TRP A 12 14.78 21.88 2.62
C TRP A 12 13.28 21.58 2.69
N GLU A 13 12.48 22.44 3.34
CA GLU A 13 11.02 22.30 3.43
C GLU A 13 10.36 22.31 2.04
N GLN A 14 10.81 23.19 1.15
CA GLN A 14 10.30 23.23 -0.23
C GLN A 14 10.58 21.94 -1.00
N HIS A 15 11.80 21.40 -0.90
CA HIS A 15 12.15 20.13 -1.53
C HIS A 15 11.40 18.95 -0.92
N TRP A 16 11.16 19.00 0.39
CA TRP A 16 10.36 18.01 1.08
C TRP A 16 8.93 17.96 0.54
N HIS A 17 8.26 19.11 0.45
CA HIS A 17 6.91 19.18 -0.11
C HIS A 17 6.82 18.73 -1.57
N GLN A 18 7.83 19.04 -2.39
CA GLN A 18 7.91 18.54 -3.77
C GLN A 18 8.01 17.02 -3.83
N THR A 19 8.84 16.44 -2.95
CA THR A 19 9.03 14.99 -2.85
C THR A 19 7.75 14.30 -2.40
N GLN A 20 7.07 14.84 -1.39
CA GLN A 20 5.77 14.33 -0.94
C GLN A 20 4.72 14.38 -2.06
N ALA A 21 4.62 15.50 -2.79
CA ALA A 21 3.67 15.62 -3.90
C ALA A 21 3.94 14.60 -5.02
N ALA A 22 5.21 14.37 -5.35
CA ALA A 22 5.61 13.36 -6.34
C ALA A 22 5.27 11.94 -5.87
N ALA A 23 5.49 11.63 -4.58
CA ALA A 23 5.13 10.34 -4.00
C ALA A 23 3.62 10.09 -4.08
N VAL A 24 2.79 11.08 -3.73
CA VAL A 24 1.33 10.98 -3.87
C VAL A 24 0.89 10.74 -5.30
N ALA A 25 1.49 11.44 -6.26
CA ALA A 25 1.19 11.25 -7.67
C ALA A 25 1.53 9.82 -8.12
N ALA A 26 2.66 9.27 -7.67
CA ALA A 26 3.04 7.89 -7.97
C ALA A 26 2.07 6.87 -7.36
N LEU A 27 1.69 7.05 -6.09
CA LEU A 27 0.74 6.16 -5.41
C LEU A 27 -0.64 6.16 -6.09
N LYS A 28 -1.15 7.33 -6.47
CA LYS A 28 -2.41 7.43 -7.24
C LYS A 28 -2.30 6.87 -8.65
N ALA A 29 -1.14 6.98 -9.29
CA ALA A 29 -0.93 6.37 -10.60
C ALA A 29 -0.94 4.85 -10.52
N ALA A 30 -0.42 4.28 -9.43
CA ALA A 30 -0.40 2.84 -9.17
C ALA A 30 -1.79 2.28 -8.79
N PHE A 31 -2.58 3.05 -8.04
CA PHE A 31 -3.93 2.66 -7.63
C PHE A 31 -4.90 3.82 -7.88
N PRO A 32 -5.47 3.95 -9.10
CA PRO A 32 -6.31 5.08 -9.50
C PRO A 32 -7.58 5.25 -8.67
N ARG A 33 -8.01 4.20 -7.95
CA ARG A 33 -9.14 4.24 -7.02
C ARG A 33 -8.84 5.07 -5.75
N LEU A 34 -7.58 5.44 -5.50
CA LEU A 34 -7.19 6.32 -4.38
C LEU A 34 -7.61 7.77 -4.62
N GLY A 35 -8.44 8.30 -3.72
CA GLY A 35 -8.82 9.72 -3.67
C GLY A 35 -8.16 10.48 -2.52
N ASP A 36 -8.05 11.81 -2.65
CA ASP A 36 -7.64 12.67 -1.55
C ASP A 36 -8.70 12.70 -0.45
N ARG A 37 -8.31 12.42 0.80
CA ARG A 37 -9.22 12.48 1.95
C ARG A 37 -8.63 13.36 3.06
N PRO A 38 -9.16 14.59 3.25
CA PRO A 38 -8.61 15.56 4.19
C PRO A 38 -8.99 15.29 5.66
N ARG A 39 -9.78 14.24 5.97
CA ARG A 39 -10.18 13.94 7.35
C ARG A 39 -9.00 13.30 8.11
N TYR A 40 -8.76 13.76 9.33
CA TYR A 40 -7.73 13.19 10.20
C TYR A 40 -8.07 11.74 10.59
N VAL A 41 -7.24 10.78 10.17
CA VAL A 41 -7.31 9.34 10.47
C VAL A 41 -6.07 8.77 11.20
N GLY A 42 -5.23 9.61 11.82
CA GLY A 42 -4.05 9.18 12.62
C GLY A 42 -2.62 9.26 12.02
N CYS A 43 -2.40 9.62 10.75
CA CYS A 43 -1.07 9.89 10.14
C CYS A 43 -0.75 11.39 9.99
N ASN A 44 0.53 11.76 9.90
CA ASN A 44 0.91 13.18 10.05
C ASN A 44 0.57 14.05 8.82
N ASP A 45 0.80 13.60 7.57
CA ASP A 45 0.84 14.55 6.44
C ASP A 45 -0.11 14.25 5.27
N ILE A 46 -0.07 13.07 4.65
CA ILE A 46 -0.87 12.78 3.45
C ILE A 46 -1.65 11.49 3.60
N ARG A 47 -2.93 11.54 3.20
CA ARG A 47 -3.91 10.48 3.39
C ARG A 47 -4.75 10.32 2.12
N LEU A 48 -4.63 9.15 1.53
CA LEU A 48 -5.43 8.69 0.42
C LEU A 48 -6.37 7.61 0.92
N GLU A 49 -7.62 7.59 0.48
CA GLU A 49 -8.52 6.46 0.76
C GLU A 49 -9.17 5.98 -0.53
N TYR A 50 -9.59 4.72 -0.53
CA TYR A 50 -10.59 4.20 -1.45
C TYR A 50 -11.62 3.39 -0.68
N GLU A 51 -12.82 3.31 -1.22
CA GLU A 51 -13.88 2.45 -0.70
C GLU A 51 -14.74 2.02 -1.87
N GLU A 52 -14.88 0.70 -2.04
CA GLU A 52 -15.64 0.14 -3.15
C GLU A 52 -16.42 -1.10 -2.71
N ALA A 53 -17.69 -1.14 -3.10
CA ALA A 53 -18.61 -2.17 -2.66
C ALA A 53 -18.16 -3.55 -3.19
N GLY A 54 -17.82 -4.46 -2.28
CA GLY A 54 -17.37 -5.83 -2.62
C GLY A 54 -15.87 -5.98 -2.87
N LEU A 55 -15.13 -4.87 -3.00
CA LEU A 55 -13.68 -4.88 -3.29
C LEU A 55 -12.83 -4.38 -2.12
N GLY A 56 -13.50 -4.00 -1.04
CA GLY A 56 -12.87 -3.53 0.19
C GLY A 56 -12.67 -2.03 0.19
N GLY A 57 -11.76 -1.59 1.03
CA GLY A 57 -11.43 -0.19 1.17
C GLY A 57 -10.27 -0.04 2.11
N GLY A 58 -9.70 1.15 2.16
CA GLY A 58 -8.56 1.38 3.00
C GLY A 58 -7.90 2.71 2.75
N ARG A 59 -6.69 2.82 3.29
CA ARG A 59 -5.92 4.06 3.27
C ARG A 59 -4.47 3.83 2.90
N VAL A 60 -3.89 4.86 2.27
CA VAL A 60 -2.45 4.99 2.07
C VAL A 60 -2.01 6.30 2.66
N CYS A 61 -0.95 6.27 3.47
CA CYS A 61 -0.41 7.44 4.14
C CYS A 61 1.09 7.57 3.93
N LEU A 62 1.58 8.81 3.92
CA LEU A 62 3.02 9.10 4.00
C LEU A 62 3.38 9.56 5.41
N ASP A 63 4.45 9.01 5.97
CA ASP A 63 5.06 9.51 7.20
C ASP A 63 6.00 10.70 6.95
N ASP A 64 6.52 11.28 8.02
CA ASP A 64 7.44 12.42 8.01
C ASP A 64 8.85 12.07 7.52
N GLU A 65 9.12 10.79 7.26
CA GLU A 65 10.35 10.28 6.63
C GLU A 65 10.14 9.89 5.16
N GLY A 66 8.91 9.99 4.65
CA GLY A 66 8.57 9.83 3.24
C GLY A 66 8.33 8.39 2.86
N ARG A 67 8.04 7.55 3.86
CA ARG A 67 7.67 6.15 3.72
C ARG A 67 6.16 6.02 3.66
N ALA A 68 5.71 5.06 2.88
CA ALA A 68 4.30 4.76 2.71
C ALA A 68 3.84 3.71 3.73
N ASN A 69 2.63 3.91 4.23
CA ASN A 69 1.87 2.93 5.00
C ASN A 69 0.58 2.64 4.24
N VAL A 70 0.28 1.36 4.01
CA VAL A 70 -0.91 0.89 3.31
C VAL A 70 -1.73 0.05 4.29
N GLU A 71 -3.01 0.34 4.43
CA GLU A 71 -3.91 -0.44 5.29
C GLU A 71 -5.24 -0.63 4.57
N PHE A 72 -5.40 -1.78 3.94
CA PHE A 72 -6.61 -2.16 3.20
C PHE A 72 -7.32 -3.30 3.92
N ASP A 73 -8.63 -3.20 4.02
CA ASP A 73 -9.48 -4.15 4.72
C ASP A 73 -10.64 -4.62 3.83
N ARG A 74 -11.14 -5.82 4.12
CA ARG A 74 -12.18 -6.51 3.36
C ARG A 74 -11.85 -6.66 1.87
N VAL A 75 -10.57 -6.82 1.54
CA VAL A 75 -10.13 -7.10 0.16
C VAL A 75 -10.36 -8.59 -0.14
N PRO A 76 -10.87 -8.99 -1.30
CA PRO A 76 -11.05 -10.40 -1.64
C PRO A 76 -9.73 -11.19 -1.53
N ASN A 77 -9.75 -12.38 -0.92
CA ASN A 77 -8.55 -13.20 -0.71
C ASN A 77 -7.83 -13.51 -2.03
N GLU A 78 -8.59 -13.78 -3.09
CA GLU A 78 -8.04 -14.09 -4.41
C GLU A 78 -7.27 -12.91 -5.00
N VAL A 79 -7.73 -11.68 -4.75
CA VAL A 79 -7.05 -10.45 -5.17
C VAL A 79 -5.74 -10.29 -4.41
N ILE A 80 -5.76 -10.47 -3.08
CA ILE A 80 -4.54 -10.42 -2.25
C ILE A 80 -3.53 -11.45 -2.74
N ALA A 81 -3.94 -12.72 -2.85
CA ALA A 81 -3.07 -13.81 -3.26
C ALA A 81 -2.44 -13.57 -4.64
N ARG A 82 -3.26 -13.19 -5.62
CA ARG A 82 -2.80 -12.92 -6.98
C ARG A 82 -1.81 -11.75 -7.05
N ALA A 83 -2.11 -10.65 -6.34
CA ALA A 83 -1.24 -9.48 -6.31
C ALA A 83 0.14 -9.84 -5.74
N VAL A 84 0.17 -10.55 -4.61
CA VAL A 84 1.42 -10.90 -3.93
C VAL A 84 2.23 -11.92 -4.73
N ASP A 85 1.59 -12.96 -5.28
CA ASP A 85 2.25 -13.94 -6.15
C ASP A 85 2.84 -13.29 -7.42
N GLY A 86 2.24 -12.20 -7.89
CA GLY A 86 2.71 -11.43 -9.05
C GLY A 86 3.97 -10.60 -8.79
N ILE A 87 4.16 -10.09 -7.56
CA ILE A 87 5.31 -9.23 -7.21
C ILE A 87 6.55 -10.06 -6.85
N ARG A 88 6.36 -11.31 -6.43
CA ARG A 88 7.44 -12.24 -6.05
C ARG A 88 8.35 -11.66 -4.97
N LEU A 89 7.77 -11.41 -3.79
CA LEU A 89 8.56 -11.12 -2.60
C LEU A 89 9.57 -12.25 -2.34
N PRO A 90 10.75 -11.97 -1.77
CA PRO A 90 11.81 -12.97 -1.60
C PRO A 90 11.36 -14.21 -0.81
N TYR A 91 10.55 -13.99 0.22
CA TYR A 91 9.89 -15.01 1.02
C TYR A 91 8.68 -14.39 1.73
N LEU A 92 7.81 -15.25 2.26
CA LEU A 92 6.76 -14.90 3.20
C LEU A 92 6.80 -15.91 4.34
N ASP A 93 6.88 -15.41 5.57
CA ASP A 93 6.74 -16.25 6.74
C ASP A 93 5.38 -16.95 6.71
N TYR A 94 5.40 -18.24 7.08
CA TYR A 94 4.25 -19.14 7.13
C TYR A 94 3.65 -19.54 5.78
N ALA A 95 4.21 -19.09 4.65
CA ALA A 95 3.82 -19.55 3.31
C ALA A 95 4.73 -20.69 2.81
N ASP A 96 4.16 -21.88 2.63
CA ASP A 96 4.83 -23.03 2.01
C ASP A 96 4.59 -23.08 0.48
N GLY A 97 4.63 -21.93 -0.20
CA GLY A 97 4.33 -21.81 -1.63
C GLY A 97 3.64 -20.50 -2.02
N PRO A 98 3.00 -20.45 -3.21
CA PRO A 98 2.21 -19.30 -3.63
C PRO A 98 0.99 -19.10 -2.72
N LEU A 99 0.61 -17.85 -2.49
CA LEU A 99 -0.51 -17.49 -1.63
C LEU A 99 -1.85 -17.99 -2.17
N CYS A 100 -1.99 -18.17 -3.48
CA CYS A 100 -3.23 -18.69 -4.07
C CYS A 100 -3.55 -20.13 -3.65
N GLU A 101 -2.57 -20.88 -3.16
CA GLU A 101 -2.74 -22.24 -2.62
C GLU A 101 -2.70 -22.28 -1.08
N ALA A 102 -2.44 -21.14 -0.44
CA ALA A 102 -2.25 -21.05 1.00
C ALA A 102 -3.60 -21.02 1.75
N PRO A 103 -3.68 -21.61 2.96
CA PRO A 103 -4.89 -21.54 3.77
C PRO A 103 -5.16 -20.12 4.29
N PRO A 104 -6.32 -19.85 4.89
CA PRO A 104 -6.52 -18.63 5.67
C PRO A 104 -5.48 -18.50 6.78
N GLY A 105 -4.86 -17.32 6.88
CA GLY A 105 -3.72 -17.07 7.75
C GLY A 105 -3.14 -15.67 7.52
N THR A 106 -2.10 -15.34 8.29
CA THR A 106 -1.36 -14.08 8.17
C THR A 106 0.06 -14.40 7.73
N TYR A 107 0.49 -13.75 6.66
CA TYR A 107 1.75 -13.97 5.96
C TYR A 107 2.56 -12.71 6.00
N VAL A 108 3.80 -12.80 6.45
CA VAL A 108 4.61 -11.63 6.78
C VAL A 108 5.91 -11.65 6.00
N TYR A 109 6.34 -10.50 5.51
CA TYR A 109 7.68 -10.28 4.99
C TYR A 109 8.24 -9.01 5.62
N GLU A 110 9.43 -9.10 6.19
CA GLU A 110 10.18 -7.96 6.69
C GLU A 110 11.39 -7.71 5.79
N CYS A 111 11.43 -6.54 5.16
CA CYS A 111 12.51 -6.16 4.26
C CYS A 111 13.69 -5.63 5.06
N GLU A 112 14.73 -6.46 5.24
CA GLU A 112 15.94 -6.09 6.00
C GLU A 112 16.60 -4.79 5.51
N GLY A 113 16.51 -4.50 4.21
CA GLY A 113 17.14 -3.31 3.60
C GLY A 113 16.42 -1.99 3.88
N SER A 114 15.11 -2.02 4.15
CA SER A 114 14.29 -0.81 4.36
C SER A 114 13.59 -0.77 5.72
N ALA A 115 13.65 -1.86 6.49
CA ALA A 115 12.82 -2.12 7.66
C ALA A 115 11.30 -2.06 7.39
N ALA A 116 10.89 -2.14 6.12
CA ALA A 116 9.48 -2.20 5.75
C ALA A 116 8.89 -3.55 6.15
N GLN A 117 7.68 -3.53 6.69
CA GLN A 117 6.93 -4.72 7.07
C GLN A 117 5.72 -4.87 6.17
N PHE A 118 5.55 -6.05 5.59
CA PHE A 118 4.46 -6.41 4.70
C PHE A 118 3.69 -7.54 5.35
N GLU A 119 2.41 -7.32 5.63
CA GLU A 119 1.53 -8.29 6.24
C GLU A 119 0.30 -8.49 5.34
N PHE A 120 0.07 -9.74 4.94
CA PHE A 120 -1.06 -10.13 4.11
C PHE A 120 -1.89 -11.16 4.89
N THR A 121 -3.13 -10.81 5.22
CA THR A 121 -4.04 -11.73 5.90
C THR A 121 -5.07 -12.24 4.91
N LEU A 122 -5.14 -13.56 4.74
CA LEU A 122 -6.22 -14.26 4.04
C LEU A 122 -7.28 -14.67 5.07
N GLY A 123 -8.48 -14.10 5.00
CA GLY A 123 -9.52 -14.37 5.97
C GLY A 123 -10.34 -15.62 5.66
N LYS A 124 -11.08 -16.12 6.66
CA LYS A 124 -11.86 -17.38 6.54
C LYS A 124 -13.15 -17.24 5.71
N ILE A 125 -13.59 -16.01 5.45
CA ILE A 125 -14.85 -15.69 4.76
C ILE A 125 -14.61 -15.05 3.39
N GLY A 126 -13.51 -15.41 2.73
CA GLY A 126 -13.16 -14.98 1.38
C GLY A 126 -12.62 -13.56 1.26
N HIS A 127 -12.47 -12.83 2.37
CA HIS A 127 -11.91 -11.48 2.40
C HIS A 127 -10.85 -11.37 3.49
N GLY A 128 -9.85 -10.56 3.24
CA GLY A 128 -8.64 -10.42 4.03
C GLY A 128 -8.19 -8.97 4.17
N GLN A 129 -6.92 -8.80 4.54
CA GLN A 129 -6.30 -7.51 4.82
C GLN A 129 -4.91 -7.42 4.19
N VAL A 130 -4.54 -6.20 3.80
CA VAL A 130 -3.18 -5.85 3.37
C VAL A 130 -2.70 -4.72 4.27
N VAL A 131 -1.66 -4.97 5.06
CA VAL A 131 -1.06 -4.00 5.97
C VAL A 131 0.42 -3.90 5.64
N ILE A 132 0.87 -2.71 5.23
CA ILE A 132 2.26 -2.45 4.89
C ILE A 132 2.70 -1.24 5.69
N SER A 133 3.79 -1.39 6.42
CA SER A 133 4.34 -0.33 7.27
C SER A 133 5.73 0.05 6.81
N PHE A 134 6.01 1.36 6.81
CA PHE A 134 7.33 1.93 6.53
C PHE A 134 7.93 1.55 5.17
N ALA A 135 7.08 1.29 4.16
CA ALA A 135 7.55 0.93 2.83
C ALA A 135 8.20 2.11 2.11
N THR A 136 9.21 1.82 1.29
CA THR A 136 9.68 2.81 0.32
C THR A 136 8.56 3.11 -0.68
N ILE A 137 8.56 4.32 -1.26
CA ILE A 137 7.56 4.67 -2.28
C ILE A 137 7.55 3.67 -3.45
N PRO A 138 8.69 3.22 -4.00
CA PRO A 138 8.71 2.19 -5.04
C PRO A 138 8.05 0.88 -4.62
N ASP A 139 8.30 0.39 -3.40
CA ASP A 139 7.70 -0.87 -2.94
C ASP A 139 6.19 -0.74 -2.76
N ALA A 140 5.72 0.36 -2.17
CA ALA A 140 4.30 0.64 -2.02
C ALA A 140 3.61 0.77 -3.39
N VAL A 141 4.23 1.46 -4.34
CA VAL A 141 3.74 1.56 -5.73
C VAL A 141 3.65 0.19 -6.39
N ALA A 142 4.66 -0.68 -6.23
CA ALA A 142 4.63 -2.02 -6.81
C ALA A 142 3.46 -2.86 -6.25
N ILE A 143 3.22 -2.78 -4.93
CA ILE A 143 2.10 -3.47 -4.29
C ILE A 143 0.76 -2.94 -4.76
N LEU A 144 0.61 -1.62 -4.75
CA LEU A 144 -0.60 -0.94 -5.21
C LEU A 144 -0.92 -1.27 -6.68
N ASP A 145 0.07 -1.23 -7.57
CA ASP A 145 -0.12 -1.60 -8.98
C ASP A 145 -0.57 -3.06 -9.14
N ALA A 146 0.01 -4.00 -8.39
CA ALA A 146 -0.41 -5.39 -8.48
C ALA A 146 -1.81 -5.63 -7.91
N LEU A 147 -2.19 -4.92 -6.84
CA LEU A 147 -3.53 -4.95 -6.29
C LEU A 147 -4.57 -4.41 -7.27
N GLU A 148 -4.29 -3.27 -7.92
CA GLU A 148 -5.20 -2.70 -8.93
C GLU A 148 -5.39 -3.68 -10.10
N ARG A 149 -4.31 -4.25 -10.63
CA ARG A 149 -4.39 -5.26 -11.70
C ARG A 149 -5.19 -6.49 -11.27
N ALA A 150 -4.99 -6.97 -10.05
CA ALA A 150 -5.73 -8.12 -9.54
C ALA A 150 -7.23 -7.81 -9.32
N LEU A 151 -7.56 -6.58 -8.90
CA LEU A 151 -8.94 -6.11 -8.79
C LEU A 151 -9.64 -6.04 -10.16
N ASP A 152 -8.99 -5.43 -11.15
CA ASP A 152 -9.56 -5.31 -12.50
C ASP A 152 -9.84 -6.67 -13.15
N GLU A 153 -8.95 -7.64 -12.95
CA GLU A 153 -9.17 -9.01 -13.40
C GLU A 153 -10.30 -9.71 -12.65
N HIS A 154 -10.40 -9.51 -11.33
CA HIS A 154 -11.48 -10.06 -10.51
C HIS A 154 -12.85 -9.51 -10.94
N ASP A 155 -12.95 -8.21 -11.19
CA ASP A 155 -14.16 -7.56 -11.70
C ASP A 155 -14.55 -8.11 -13.09
N ALA A 156 -13.56 -8.30 -13.97
CA ALA A 156 -13.79 -8.86 -15.30
C ALA A 156 -14.32 -10.30 -15.25
N ASP A 157 -13.83 -11.12 -14.32
CA ASP A 157 -14.29 -12.50 -14.14
C ASP A 157 -15.67 -12.58 -13.48
N ALA A 158 -15.97 -11.68 -12.52
CA ALA A 158 -17.30 -11.58 -11.91
C ALA A 158 -18.39 -11.16 -12.92
N THR A 159 -18.02 -10.37 -13.95
CA THR A 159 -18.97 -9.92 -14.99
C THR A 159 -19.22 -10.99 -16.07
N ARG A 160 -18.42 -12.06 -16.12
CA ARG A 160 -18.55 -13.16 -17.10
C ARG A 160 -19.46 -14.30 -16.63
N HIS A 161 -19.87 -14.31 -15.37
CA HIS A 161 -20.69 -15.36 -14.75
C HIS A 161 -22.05 -14.83 -14.32
#